data_AF-A0A093XNJ3-F1
#
_entry.id   AF-A0A093XNJ3-F1
#
_cell.length_a   1.000
_cell.length_b   1.000
_cell.length_c   1.000
_cell.angle_alpha   90.00
_cell.angle_beta   90.00
_cell.angle_gamma   90.00
#
_symmetry.space_group_name_H-M   'P 1'
#
loop_
_entity.id
_entity.type
_entity.pdbx_description
1 polymer ?
#
loop_
_entity_poly.entity_id
_entity_poly.type
_entity_poly.pdbx_seq_one_letter_code
_entity_poly.pdbx_strand_id
1 'polypeptide(L)'
;MPHLEFGEMDAAYLLISPIQGVVGGLATMFTTTSAKSLLPTLSFHKKETHAGSPASLGVGDRKFVENKTLVVFGNKDSFSNADRMRKWTQKLEGVEGSRFKAVEVHNGGHFWHEMEDLEVLKSSVEWYARELG
;
A
#
# COMPACT_ATOMS: atom_id res chain seq x y z
N MET A 1 19.79 35.00 6.11
CA MET A 1 19.38 33.62 6.42
C MET A 1 19.49 32.82 5.13
N PRO A 2 20.41 31.86 5.00
CA PRO A 2 20.46 31.02 3.82
C PRO A 2 19.26 30.06 3.85
N HIS A 3 18.54 30.01 2.74
CA HIS A 3 17.49 29.03 2.48
C HIS A 3 18.19 27.70 2.19
N LEU A 4 17.95 26.69 3.03
CA LEU A 4 18.31 25.32 2.71
C LEU A 4 17.39 24.87 1.58
N GLU A 5 17.90 24.81 0.35
CA GLU A 5 17.24 24.10 -0.74
C GLU A 5 17.38 22.61 -0.45
N PHE A 6 16.36 22.02 0.18
CA PHE A 6 16.23 20.57 0.19
C PHE A 6 16.03 20.12 -1.25
N GLY A 7 16.88 19.20 -1.73
CA GLY A 7 16.68 18.56 -3.04
C GLY A 7 15.31 17.89 -3.12
N GLU A 8 14.91 17.47 -4.32
CA GLU A 8 13.65 16.75 -4.53
C GLU A 8 13.59 15.51 -3.63
N MET A 9 12.58 15.44 -2.76
CA MET A 9 12.37 14.32 -1.82
C MET A 9 11.32 13.38 -2.43
N ASP A 10 11.73 12.17 -2.83
CA ASP A 10 10.82 11.12 -3.29
C ASP A 10 10.45 10.20 -2.11
N ALA A 11 9.16 10.00 -1.87
CA ALA A 11 8.69 9.14 -0.80
C ALA A 11 8.60 7.69 -1.29
N ALA A 12 8.89 6.73 -0.41
CA ALA A 12 8.75 5.30 -0.67
C ALA A 12 7.93 4.65 0.46
N TYR A 13 7.10 3.67 0.12
CA TYR A 13 6.22 3.00 1.07
C TYR A 13 6.48 1.49 1.10
N LEU A 14 6.64 0.95 2.31
CA LEU A 14 6.68 -0.49 2.55
C LEU A 14 5.50 -0.86 3.47
N LEU A 15 4.71 -1.83 3.03
CA LEU A 15 3.52 -2.31 3.72
C LEU A 15 3.68 -3.82 3.94
N ILE A 16 3.74 -4.25 5.20
CA ILE A 16 3.86 -5.67 5.56
C ILE A 16 2.60 -6.08 6.30
N SER A 17 1.93 -7.12 5.80
CA SER A 17 0.66 -7.63 6.34
C SER A 17 -0.36 -6.51 6.64
N PRO A 18 -0.66 -5.62 5.67
CA PRO A 18 -1.52 -4.47 5.93
C PRO A 18 -2.96 -4.89 6.27
N ILE A 19 -3.42 -4.56 7.47
CA ILE A 19 -4.80 -4.84 7.89
C ILE A 19 -5.76 -3.94 7.08
N GLN A 20 -6.48 -4.55 6.14
CA GLN A 20 -7.48 -3.90 5.29
C GLN A 20 -8.67 -3.41 6.14
N GLY A 21 -8.62 -2.13 6.50
CA GLY A 21 -9.53 -1.44 7.44
C GLY A 21 -8.83 -0.32 8.21
N VAL A 22 -7.51 -0.41 8.31
CA VAL A 22 -6.63 0.52 9.02
C VAL A 22 -5.76 1.33 8.04
N VAL A 23 -5.39 0.75 6.89
CA VAL A 23 -4.51 1.41 5.90
C VAL A 23 -5.19 2.55 5.11
N GLY A 24 -6.53 2.56 5.06
CA GLY A 24 -7.28 3.69 4.49
C GLY A 24 -7.35 4.94 5.38
N GLY A 25 -7.00 4.83 6.67
CA GLY A 25 -7.11 5.92 7.65
C GLY A 25 -5.86 6.22 8.49
N LEU A 26 -4.96 5.24 8.72
CA LEU A 26 -3.75 5.49 9.54
C LEU A 26 -2.67 6.27 8.81
N ALA A 27 -2.64 6.20 7.48
CA ALA A 27 -1.69 6.99 6.71
C ALA A 27 -2.18 8.45 6.48
N THR A 28 -3.14 8.91 7.29
CA THR A 28 -3.63 10.30 7.39
C THR A 28 -3.17 10.99 8.69
N MET A 29 -2.43 10.34 9.60
CA MET A 29 -2.14 10.92 10.92
C MET A 29 -0.93 11.86 11.04
N PHE A 30 -0.25 12.26 9.96
CA PHE A 30 0.89 13.19 10.10
C PHE A 30 0.97 14.35 9.10
N THR A 31 -0.15 14.80 8.54
CA THR A 31 -0.19 16.15 7.95
C THR A 31 -1.53 16.84 8.19
N THR A 32 -1.42 18.02 8.79
CA THR A 32 -2.41 19.11 8.89
C THR A 32 -3.35 19.14 10.10
N THR A 33 -3.08 20.16 10.92
CA THR A 33 -3.97 20.81 11.86
C THR A 33 -5.26 21.28 11.17
N SER A 34 -6.41 20.68 11.46
CA SER A 34 -7.67 21.40 11.74
C SER A 34 -8.80 20.42 12.02
N ALA A 35 -9.37 20.56 13.21
CA ALA A 35 -10.56 19.86 13.65
C ALA A 35 -11.77 20.22 12.78
N LYS A 36 -12.35 19.24 12.09
CA LYS A 36 -13.78 19.03 11.80
C LYS A 36 -13.94 18.06 10.64
N SER A 37 -14.16 16.78 10.94
CA SER A 37 -15.22 15.97 10.34
C SER A 37 -15.07 14.54 10.86
N LEU A 38 -15.88 14.23 11.86
CA LEU A 38 -16.08 12.86 12.32
C LEU A 38 -16.99 12.16 11.29
N LEU A 39 -16.54 10.97 10.86
CA LEU A 39 -17.26 9.93 10.11
C LEU A 39 -17.30 10.06 8.57
N PRO A 40 -16.61 9.18 7.82
CA PRO A 40 -16.97 8.89 6.43
C PRO A 40 -18.03 7.79 6.40
N THR A 41 -19.23 8.16 5.99
CA THR A 41 -20.31 7.27 5.57
C THR A 41 -19.81 6.34 4.45
N LEU A 42 -19.79 5.02 4.72
CA LEU A 42 -19.46 3.99 3.75
C LEU A 42 -20.59 3.81 2.72
N SER A 43 -20.63 4.68 1.71
CA SER A 43 -21.47 4.50 0.53
C SER A 43 -20.69 3.78 -0.57
N PHE A 44 -20.78 2.46 -0.58
CA PHE A 44 -20.30 1.64 -1.70
C PHE A 44 -21.21 1.83 -2.91
N HIS A 45 -20.91 2.81 -3.75
CA HIS A 45 -21.50 2.90 -5.09
C HIS A 45 -20.62 2.16 -6.08
N LYS A 46 -21.10 1.03 -6.57
CA LYS A 46 -20.49 0.26 -7.66
C LYS A 46 -20.60 1.08 -8.95
N LYS A 47 -19.55 1.85 -9.26
CA LYS A 47 -19.37 2.48 -10.58
C LYS A 47 -18.31 1.70 -11.34
N GLU A 48 -18.74 0.96 -12.35
CA GLU A 48 -17.81 0.34 -13.29
C GLU A 48 -17.22 1.44 -14.17
N THR A 49 -15.97 1.81 -13.91
CA THR A 49 -15.21 2.81 -14.67
C THR A 49 -13.87 2.20 -15.05
N HIS A 50 -13.58 2.20 -16.35
CA HIS A 50 -12.32 1.84 -17.01
C HIS A 50 -11.16 1.57 -16.05
N ALA A 51 -10.93 0.28 -15.80
CA ALA A 51 -9.79 -0.23 -15.05
C ALA A 51 -8.50 0.20 -15.77
N GLY A 52 -7.80 1.19 -15.21
CA GLY A 52 -6.54 1.69 -15.77
C GLY A 52 -6.29 3.18 -15.52
N SER A 53 -7.34 3.98 -15.28
CA SER A 53 -7.14 5.41 -15.03
C SER A 53 -6.93 5.72 -13.53
N PRO A 54 -5.89 6.49 -13.14
CA PRO A 54 -5.62 6.86 -11.75
C PRO A 54 -6.73 7.68 -11.10
N ALA A 55 -7.60 8.31 -11.89
CA ALA A 55 -8.78 9.05 -11.41
C ALA A 55 -9.87 8.15 -10.79
N SER A 56 -9.80 6.84 -10.98
CA SER A 56 -10.74 5.86 -10.39
C SER A 56 -10.32 5.33 -9.01
N LEU A 57 -9.16 5.75 -8.50
CA LEU A 57 -8.63 5.32 -7.22
C LEU A 57 -9.21 6.14 -6.06
N GLY A 58 -9.33 5.52 -4.88
CA GLY A 58 -9.64 6.27 -3.67
C GLY A 58 -8.49 7.22 -3.33
N VAL A 59 -8.80 8.34 -2.66
CA VAL A 59 -7.79 9.37 -2.28
C VAL A 59 -6.61 8.76 -1.52
N GLY A 60 -6.85 7.74 -0.69
CA GLY A 60 -5.81 7.03 0.06
C GLY A 60 -4.94 6.09 -0.77
N ASP A 61 -5.47 5.54 -1.88
CA ASP A 61 -4.76 4.58 -2.74
C ASP A 61 -3.79 5.28 -3.70
N ARG A 62 -4.13 6.51 -4.12
CA ARG A 62 -3.41 7.23 -5.18
C ARG A 62 -1.91 7.41 -4.87
N LYS A 63 -1.58 7.71 -3.61
CA LYS A 63 -0.18 7.87 -3.18
C LYS A 63 0.64 6.60 -3.36
N PHE A 64 0.03 5.42 -3.24
CA PHE A 64 0.75 4.15 -3.38
C PHE A 64 1.06 3.84 -4.84
N VAL A 65 0.26 4.36 -5.77
CA VAL A 65 0.49 4.24 -7.21
C VAL A 65 1.50 5.27 -7.70
N GLU A 66 1.45 6.50 -7.18
CA GLU A 66 2.34 7.62 -7.56
C GLU A 66 3.77 7.49 -6.99
N ASN A 67 3.93 6.80 -5.85
CA ASN A 67 5.21 6.62 -5.16
C ASN A 67 5.66 5.16 -5.25
N LYS A 68 6.98 4.91 -5.23
CA LYS A 68 7.49 3.53 -5.16
C LYS A 68 6.88 2.86 -3.94
N THR A 69 6.13 1.78 -4.13
CA THR A 69 5.44 1.11 -3.04
C THR A 69 5.58 -0.40 -3.18
N LEU A 70 6.04 -1.05 -2.11
CA LEU A 70 5.98 -2.51 -1.98
C LEU A 70 4.96 -2.90 -0.92
N VAL A 71 4.07 -3.81 -1.28
CA VAL A 71 3.23 -4.55 -0.33
C VAL A 71 3.67 -6.01 -0.29
N VAL A 72 3.88 -6.55 0.91
CA VAL A 72 4.06 -7.98 1.13
C VAL A 72 2.95 -8.49 2.05
N PHE A 73 2.25 -9.55 1.62
CA PHE A 73 1.17 -10.15 2.40
C PHE A 73 1.16 -11.67 2.26
N GLY A 74 0.75 -12.34 3.32
CA GLY A 74 0.66 -13.79 3.36
C GLY A 74 -0.72 -14.32 2.94
N ASN A 75 -0.76 -15.45 2.24
CA ASN A 75 -2.03 -16.04 1.79
C ASN A 75 -2.80 -16.79 2.90
N LYS A 76 -2.16 -17.00 4.06
CA LYS A 76 -2.78 -17.51 5.30
C LYS A 76 -2.95 -16.41 6.36
N ASP A 77 -2.74 -15.14 6.00
CA ASP A 77 -3.01 -14.01 6.88
C ASP A 77 -4.52 -13.88 7.15
N SER A 78 -4.90 -14.24 8.38
CA SER A 78 -6.29 -14.20 8.86
C SER A 78 -6.81 -12.78 9.10
N PHE A 79 -5.94 -11.77 9.18
CA PHE A 79 -6.30 -10.37 9.40
C PHE A 79 -6.46 -9.61 8.08
N SER A 80 -5.59 -9.88 7.10
CA SER A 80 -5.57 -9.10 5.85
C SER A 80 -6.50 -9.65 4.76
N ASN A 81 -7.02 -10.89 4.91
CA ASN A 81 -7.84 -11.61 3.92
C ASN A 81 -7.20 -11.64 2.52
N ALA A 82 -6.58 -12.77 2.17
CA ALA A 82 -5.81 -12.92 0.94
C ALA A 82 -6.58 -12.54 -0.34
N ASP A 83 -7.86 -12.90 -0.46
CA ASP A 83 -8.66 -12.58 -1.65
C ASP A 83 -8.93 -11.08 -1.79
N ARG A 84 -9.15 -10.39 -0.67
CA ARG A 84 -9.29 -8.93 -0.66
C ARG A 84 -7.97 -8.27 -1.05
N MET A 85 -6.85 -8.76 -0.51
CA MET A 85 -5.52 -8.26 -0.85
C MET A 85 -5.24 -8.42 -2.33
N ARG A 86 -5.45 -9.61 -2.92
CA ARG A 86 -5.27 -9.84 -4.36
C ARG A 86 -6.06 -8.86 -5.21
N LYS A 87 -7.35 -8.65 -4.91
CA LYS A 87 -8.19 -7.69 -5.66
C LYS A 87 -7.67 -6.27 -5.54
N TRP A 88 -7.25 -5.86 -4.35
CA TRP A 88 -6.72 -4.52 -4.10
C TRP A 88 -5.37 -4.31 -4.79
N THR A 89 -4.44 -5.26 -4.65
CA THR A 89 -3.11 -5.15 -5.27
C THR A 89 -3.21 -5.19 -6.79
N GLN A 90 -4.01 -6.09 -7.38
CA GLN A 90 -4.25 -6.13 -8.82
C GLN A 90 -4.85 -4.82 -9.34
N LYS A 91 -5.76 -4.19 -8.57
CA LYS A 91 -6.31 -2.88 -8.91
C LYS A 91 -5.22 -1.80 -8.96
N LEU A 92 -4.28 -1.77 -8.01
CA LEU A 92 -3.23 -0.75 -7.94
C LEU A 92 -2.08 -1.01 -8.92
N GLU A 93 -1.67 -2.26 -9.11
CA GLU A 93 -0.65 -2.65 -10.10
C GLU A 93 -1.14 -2.42 -11.53
N GLY A 94 -2.44 -2.60 -11.78
CA GLY A 94 -3.05 -2.42 -13.11
C GLY A 94 -3.25 -0.96 -13.54
N VAL A 95 -2.90 0.02 -12.72
CA VAL A 95 -2.97 1.44 -13.11
C VAL A 95 -1.80 1.78 -14.01
N GLU A 96 -2.06 2.51 -15.10
CA GLU A 96 -1.00 2.92 -16.02
C GLU A 96 0.04 3.79 -15.30
N GLY A 97 1.32 3.47 -15.48
CA GLY A 97 2.43 4.16 -14.83
C GLY A 97 2.57 3.86 -13.32
N SER A 98 1.86 2.86 -12.79
CA SER A 98 1.94 2.51 -11.37
C SER A 98 3.34 2.10 -10.93
N ARG A 99 3.81 2.73 -9.84
CA ARG A 99 5.06 2.37 -9.14
C ARG A 99 4.80 1.41 -7.98
N PHE A 100 3.59 0.85 -7.90
CA PHE A 100 3.17 -0.10 -6.89
C PHE A 100 3.54 -1.53 -7.29
N LYS A 101 4.00 -2.32 -6.32
CA LYS A 101 4.35 -3.74 -6.46
C LYS A 101 3.77 -4.53 -5.29
N ALA A 102 3.29 -5.73 -5.58
CA ALA A 102 2.80 -6.64 -4.56
C ALA A 102 3.49 -8.01 -4.61
N VAL A 103 3.80 -8.54 -3.43
CA VAL A 103 4.29 -9.90 -3.23
C VAL A 103 3.32 -10.63 -2.30
N GLU A 104 2.71 -11.69 -2.84
CA GLU A 104 1.96 -12.66 -2.04
C GLU A 104 2.89 -13.81 -1.63
N VAL A 105 3.01 -14.04 -0.32
CA VAL A 105 3.83 -15.12 0.23
C VAL A 105 2.96 -16.34 0.50
N HIS A 106 3.34 -17.47 -0.10
CA HIS A 106 2.68 -18.75 0.15
C HIS A 106 2.89 -19.21 1.59
N ASN A 107 1.81 -19.68 2.23
CA ASN A 107 1.77 -20.06 3.64
C ASN A 107 2.02 -18.92 4.63
N GLY A 108 2.26 -17.70 4.14
CA GLY A 108 2.51 -16.52 4.95
C GLY A 108 1.37 -16.23 5.92
N GLY A 109 1.68 -16.20 7.21
CA GLY A 109 0.79 -15.68 8.24
C GLY A 109 1.03 -14.19 8.49
N HIS A 110 0.16 -13.56 9.29
CA HIS A 110 0.34 -12.15 9.67
C HIS A 110 1.63 -11.89 10.44
N PHE A 111 2.01 -12.85 11.28
CA PHE A 111 3.14 -12.78 12.21
C PHE A 111 4.42 -13.41 11.66
N TRP A 112 4.39 -14.00 10.46
CA TRP A 112 5.59 -14.56 9.81
C TRP A 112 6.37 -15.54 10.71
N HIS A 113 5.67 -16.52 11.28
CA HIS A 113 6.25 -17.45 12.26
C HIS A 113 7.09 -18.55 11.62
N GLU A 114 6.79 -18.94 10.38
CA GLU A 114 7.54 -19.99 9.71
C GLU A 114 8.87 -19.41 9.20
N MET A 115 9.89 -20.24 9.01
CA MET A 115 11.17 -19.72 8.52
C MET A 115 11.10 -19.44 7.02
N GLU A 116 10.40 -20.30 6.28
CA GLU A 116 10.31 -20.22 4.83
C GLU A 116 9.52 -18.98 4.37
N ASP A 117 8.41 -18.64 5.03
CA ASP A 117 7.63 -17.45 4.68
C ASP A 117 8.36 -16.15 5.08
N LEU A 118 9.07 -16.16 6.21
CA LEU A 118 9.91 -15.04 6.66
C LEU A 118 11.08 -14.77 5.69
N GLU A 119 11.73 -15.81 5.16
CA GLU A 119 12.83 -15.62 4.19
C GLU A 119 12.36 -15.01 2.87
N VAL A 120 11.15 -15.37 2.40
CA VAL A 120 10.54 -14.72 1.23
C VAL A 120 10.23 -13.24 1.53
N LEU A 121 9.69 -12.93 2.71
CA LEU A 121 9.47 -11.56 3.14
C LEU A 121 10.77 -10.75 3.13
N LYS A 122 11.82 -11.26 3.79
CA LYS A 122 13.14 -10.59 3.86
C LYS A 122 13.71 -10.34 2.46
N SER A 123 13.73 -11.37 1.62
CA SER A 123 14.24 -11.27 0.25
C SER A 123 13.49 -10.21 -0.57
N SER A 124 12.17 -10.12 -0.38
CA SER A 124 11.33 -9.10 -1.05
C SER A 124 11.66 -7.68 -0.59
N VAL A 125 11.87 -7.49 0.72
CA VAL A 125 12.24 -6.19 1.29
C VAL A 125 13.65 -5.79 0.86
N GLU A 126 14.60 -6.72 0.86
CA GLU A 126 15.98 -6.48 0.41
C GLU A 126 16.03 -6.08 -1.06
N TRP A 127 15.29 -6.80 -1.91
CA TRP A 127 15.16 -6.46 -3.33
C TRP A 127 14.60 -5.05 -3.50
N TYR A 128 13.51 -4.73 -2.81
CA TYR A 128 12.88 -3.42 -2.90
C TYR A 128 13.81 -2.29 -2.40
N ALA A 129 14.51 -2.50 -1.29
CA ALA A 129 15.48 -1.54 -0.80
C ALA A 129 16.57 -1.22 -1.84
N ARG A 130 17.05 -2.22 -2.58
CA ARG A 130 18.01 -2.03 -3.68
C ARG A 130 17.42 -1.26 -4.86
N GLU A 131 16.12 -1.37 -5.14
CA GLU A 131 15.44 -0.58 -6.18
C GLU A 131 15.25 0.90 -5.79
N LEU A 132 15.35 1.23 -4.50
CA LEU A 132 15.23 2.61 -4.04
C LEU A 132 16.49 3.44 -4.31
N GLY A 133 17.68 2.82 -4.28
CA GLY A 133 18.98 3.48 -4.47
C GLY A 133 19.87 3.30 -3.27
#